data_AF-A0A845YFR2-F1
#
_entry.id   AF-A0A845YFR2-F1
#
_cell.length_a   1.000
_cell.length_b   1.000
_cell.length_c   1.000
_cell.angle_alpha   90.00
_cell.angle_beta   90.00
_cell.angle_gamma   90.00
#
_symmetry.space_group_name_H-M   'P 1'
#
loop_
_entity.id
_entity.type
_entity.pdbx_description
1 polymer ?
#
loop_
_entity_poly.entity_id
_entity_poly.type
_entity_poly.pdbx_seq_one_letter_code
_entity_poly.pdbx_strand_id
1 'polypeptide(L)'
;MTKTLEQALLIYESISNSSDLETRAKGIYDALDGLMGEEHIASIGSAENEYLRGRYSAKSIGTKMSQAGYYKLIRQITLTDGENAYQETKRDGSKVLKHYFFRYCGLNAQEWDERNASNRVYTRLQQNIEVDPTHQISTGYKLLQSPTPWEIGAGLIAVSGRRPHEIVARAKFTPVEGEEYQVLFEGQGKKRGEKPVFPISLLVPVDEFLKAFKKFRANPELKTILKTARSEASGDIPKQNRVIDKLSNKRLNRVVKAEFEEILPPRNEVEDRLEDEEADINNTALKSAYLAIATKRDCEGSPARQMLFASKLAGHFIDVDPDDQNRLKKIDRELQHLVTTLGYMSYHIKGEVPFFQPQKTTVPSNQLARTRLLPEDRKQLDEWEELWGMSNQAETMHKVFELARKALTIQSQPTEQKEQETESMDNTAVKQLEEKFVIYQQQTEEKFNQLLQLLQSPQTTEVVTTPEVSTTSEVQPPKSERKQTPKPPSRDWASVSKDELFGEGEYKSPVKGTGATEERVRRAIEAIMAWNDQFPAESNQERKWSINIRAVRDLAGVNNQAVKDFIETHPLLVSDHNIKHGIDSQYHNRCHKAEGKTSTDLIREDVYPLIK
;
A
#
# COMPACT_ATOMS: atom_id res chain seq x y z
N MET A 1 23.82 23.76 -2.21
CA MET A 1 24.81 24.23 -1.23
C MET A 1 24.99 23.14 -0.21
N THR A 2 26.23 22.79 0.14
CA THR A 2 26.52 21.79 1.18
C THR A 2 26.12 22.35 2.54
N LYS A 3 25.38 21.58 3.32
CA LYS A 3 24.93 21.93 4.67
C LYS A 3 25.98 21.48 5.69
N THR A 4 26.27 22.30 6.70
CA THR A 4 27.16 21.91 7.80
C THR A 4 26.44 21.07 8.84
N LEU A 5 27.18 20.31 9.66
CA LEU A 5 26.59 19.54 10.76
C LEU A 5 25.84 20.46 11.75
N GLU A 6 26.42 21.61 12.11
CA GLU A 6 25.79 22.57 13.02
C GLU A 6 24.43 23.06 12.51
N GLN A 7 24.33 23.38 11.22
CA GLN A 7 23.06 23.77 10.60
C GLN A 7 22.03 22.64 10.63
N ALA A 8 22.47 21.40 10.37
CA ALA A 8 21.59 20.25 10.40
C ALA A 8 21.11 19.91 11.83
N LEU A 9 21.99 20.04 12.83
CA LEU A 9 21.65 19.84 14.24
C LEU A 9 20.66 20.90 14.74
N LEU A 10 20.83 22.17 14.37
CA LEU A 10 19.84 23.22 14.71
C LEU A 10 18.45 22.91 14.15
N ILE A 11 18.37 22.39 12.93
CA ILE A 11 17.09 21.94 12.34
C ILE A 11 16.53 20.75 13.12
N TYR A 12 17.36 19.75 13.43
CA TYR A 12 16.94 18.57 14.20
C TYR A 12 16.46 18.93 15.62
N GLU A 13 17.17 19.82 16.32
CA GLU A 13 16.79 20.29 17.65
C GLU A 13 15.42 20.98 17.63
N SER A 14 15.13 21.76 16.58
CA SER A 14 13.83 22.43 16.43
C SER A 14 12.64 21.48 16.36
N ILE A 15 12.86 20.22 15.93
CA ILE A 15 11.83 19.18 15.87
C ILE A 15 11.91 18.16 17.01
N SER A 16 12.95 18.20 17.84
CA SER A 16 13.26 17.18 18.87
C SER A 16 12.11 16.95 19.85
N ASN A 17 11.35 18.00 20.17
CA ASN A 17 10.20 17.97 21.08
C ASN A 17 8.86 17.62 20.40
N SER A 18 8.83 17.54 19.08
CA SER A 18 7.59 17.18 18.37
C SER A 18 7.25 15.71 18.59
N SER A 19 6.03 15.45 19.06
CA SER A 19 5.44 14.10 19.13
C SER A 19 4.82 13.66 17.80
N ASP A 20 4.56 14.58 16.87
CA ASP A 20 4.01 14.27 15.56
C ASP A 20 5.09 13.76 14.60
N LEU A 21 4.94 12.51 14.18
CA LEU A 21 5.91 11.85 13.29
C LEU A 21 5.94 12.43 11.88
N GLU A 22 4.83 12.98 11.35
CA GLU A 22 4.86 13.60 10.01
C GLU A 22 5.74 14.87 10.03
N THR A 23 5.58 15.70 11.07
CA THR A 23 6.42 16.87 11.32
C THR A 23 7.89 16.47 11.50
N ARG A 24 8.17 15.42 12.29
CA ARG A 24 9.54 14.91 12.45
C ARG A 24 10.13 14.40 11.15
N ALA A 25 9.39 13.60 10.38
CA ALA A 25 9.87 13.07 9.10
C ALA A 25 10.28 14.19 8.14
N LYS A 26 9.51 15.29 8.12
CA LYS A 26 9.82 16.48 7.34
C LYS A 26 11.07 17.20 7.87
N GLY A 27 11.17 17.44 9.16
CA GLY A 27 12.36 18.10 9.73
C GLY A 27 13.63 17.25 9.61
N ILE A 28 13.52 15.91 9.65
CA ILE A 28 14.63 15.00 9.35
C ILE A 28 15.06 15.14 7.89
N TYR A 29 14.11 15.18 6.95
CA TYR A 29 14.44 15.46 5.55
C TYR A 29 15.14 16.82 5.41
N ASP A 30 14.59 17.86 6.02
CA ASP A 30 15.16 19.21 5.98
C ASP A 30 16.55 19.26 6.65
N ALA A 31 16.83 18.47 7.68
CA ALA A 31 18.14 18.39 8.31
C ALA A 31 19.16 17.65 7.43
N LEU A 32 18.74 16.57 6.77
CA LEU A 32 19.62 15.72 5.95
C LEU A 32 19.85 16.24 4.54
N ASP A 33 18.92 17.02 3.96
CA ASP A 33 19.05 17.50 2.58
C ASP A 33 20.28 18.42 2.44
N GLY A 34 21.23 18.01 1.58
CA GLY A 34 22.52 18.68 1.39
C GLY A 34 23.57 18.43 2.49
N LEU A 35 23.28 17.61 3.51
CA LEU A 35 24.27 17.19 4.50
C LEU A 35 25.12 16.04 3.94
N MET A 36 26.44 16.16 4.07
CA MET A 36 27.41 15.16 3.61
C MET A 36 28.24 14.61 4.77
N GLY A 37 28.74 13.39 4.62
CA GLY A 37 29.57 12.68 5.58
C GLY A 37 28.78 11.66 6.41
N GLU A 38 29.24 10.41 6.40
CA GLU A 38 28.62 9.30 7.15
C GLU A 38 28.50 9.63 8.64
N GLU A 39 29.55 10.18 9.27
CA GLU A 39 29.56 10.50 10.71
C GLU A 39 28.50 11.55 11.09
N HIS A 40 28.33 12.59 10.27
CA HIS A 40 27.32 13.63 10.49
C HIS A 40 25.90 13.07 10.38
N ILE A 41 25.65 12.25 9.35
CA ILE A 41 24.36 11.60 9.14
C ILE A 41 24.09 10.56 10.24
N ALA A 42 25.13 9.88 10.72
CA ALA A 42 25.04 8.91 11.80
C ALA A 42 24.60 9.55 13.12
N SER A 43 25.07 10.77 13.42
CA SER A 43 24.67 11.52 14.62
C SER A 43 23.15 11.78 14.64
N ILE A 44 22.62 12.35 13.55
CA ILE A 44 21.18 12.63 13.42
C ILE A 44 20.37 11.32 13.35
N GLY A 45 20.83 10.35 12.56
CA GLY A 45 20.15 9.07 12.38
C GLY A 45 20.04 8.28 13.68
N SER A 46 21.10 8.23 14.48
CA SER A 46 21.10 7.50 15.76
C SER A 46 20.22 8.18 16.79
N ALA A 47 20.26 9.51 16.90
CA ALA A 47 19.39 10.26 17.80
C ALA A 47 17.90 10.07 17.47
N GLU A 48 17.55 10.10 16.18
CA GLU A 48 16.18 9.84 15.75
C GLU A 48 15.77 8.38 16.00
N ASN A 49 16.69 7.44 15.81
CA ASN A 49 16.43 6.02 16.11
C ASN A 49 16.16 5.78 17.60
N GLU A 50 16.91 6.44 18.48
CA GLU A 50 16.72 6.40 19.92
C GLU A 50 15.33 6.96 20.29
N TYR A 51 14.95 8.11 19.73
CA TYR A 51 13.61 8.68 19.88
C TYR A 51 12.51 7.69 19.47
N LEU A 52 12.66 7.05 18.30
CA LEU A 52 11.68 6.09 17.78
C LEU A 52 11.60 4.82 18.63
N ARG A 53 12.74 4.30 19.09
CA ARG A 53 12.82 3.10 19.94
C ARG A 53 12.33 3.33 21.35
N GLY A 54 12.44 4.55 21.87
CA GLY A 54 11.80 4.93 23.13
C GLY A 54 10.27 4.95 23.08
N ARG A 55 9.66 4.94 21.90
CA ARG A 55 8.19 5.07 21.72
C ARG A 55 7.52 3.89 21.02
N TYR A 56 8.27 3.13 20.21
CA TYR A 56 7.71 2.11 19.34
C TYR A 56 8.55 0.84 19.41
N SER A 57 7.87 -0.31 19.39
CA SER A 57 8.51 -1.61 19.29
C SER A 57 9.19 -1.83 17.93
N ALA A 58 10.19 -2.72 17.87
CA ALA A 58 10.81 -3.13 16.60
C ALA A 58 9.78 -3.63 15.57
N LYS A 59 8.71 -4.30 16.01
CA LYS A 59 7.61 -4.73 15.14
C LYS A 59 6.89 -3.56 14.45
N SER A 60 6.77 -2.41 15.13
CA SER A 60 5.95 -1.28 14.68
C SER A 60 6.74 -0.11 14.07
N ILE A 61 8.02 0.11 14.45
CA ILE A 61 8.86 1.23 13.98
C ILE A 61 8.83 1.38 12.46
N GLY A 62 9.15 0.32 11.71
CA GLY A 62 9.19 0.42 10.24
C GLY A 62 7.84 0.79 9.63
N THR A 63 6.72 0.40 10.27
CA THR A 63 5.37 0.79 9.84
C THR A 63 5.13 2.26 10.12
N LYS A 64 5.48 2.74 11.31
CA LYS A 64 5.31 4.13 11.73
C LYS A 64 6.15 5.08 10.87
N MET A 65 7.42 4.76 10.62
CA MET A 65 8.29 5.51 9.72
C MET A 65 7.73 5.57 8.29
N SER A 66 7.24 4.45 7.77
CA SER A 66 6.61 4.40 6.45
C SER A 66 5.33 5.23 6.38
N GLN A 67 4.50 5.17 7.43
CA GLN A 67 3.26 5.93 7.51
C GLN A 67 3.50 7.44 7.54
N ALA A 68 4.51 7.87 8.31
CA ALA A 68 4.94 9.26 8.46
C ALA A 68 5.74 9.80 7.27
N GLY A 69 6.20 8.92 6.37
CA GLY A 69 6.80 9.32 5.10
C GLY A 69 8.32 9.42 5.08
N TYR A 70 9.03 9.00 6.14
CA TYR A 70 10.51 9.01 6.22
C TYR A 70 11.15 8.44 4.94
N TYR A 71 10.75 7.23 4.55
CA TYR A 71 11.30 6.57 3.36
C TYR A 71 10.98 7.31 2.06
N LYS A 72 9.84 7.99 1.97
CA LYS A 72 9.43 8.72 0.75
C LYS A 72 10.19 10.04 0.63
N LEU A 73 10.36 10.76 1.73
CA LEU A 73 11.05 12.04 1.78
C LEU A 73 12.55 11.86 1.55
N ILE A 74 13.21 10.98 2.31
CA ILE A 74 14.67 10.79 2.23
C ILE A 74 15.10 10.25 0.86
N ARG A 75 14.23 9.52 0.14
CA ARG A 75 14.50 9.12 -1.26
C ARG A 75 14.50 10.26 -2.26
N GLN A 76 14.05 11.46 -1.88
CA GLN A 76 14.12 12.66 -2.71
C GLN A 76 15.47 13.37 -2.56
N ILE A 77 16.27 13.03 -1.54
CA ILE A 77 17.61 13.56 -1.36
C ILE A 77 18.51 13.01 -2.47
N THR A 78 19.28 13.90 -3.10
CA THR A 78 20.26 13.51 -4.12
C THR A 78 21.39 12.72 -3.45
N LEU A 79 21.67 11.52 -3.97
CA LEU A 79 22.64 10.59 -3.38
C LEU A 79 23.99 10.67 -4.09
N THR A 80 25.06 10.78 -3.30
CA THR A 80 26.46 10.68 -3.73
C THR A 80 27.13 9.55 -2.95
N ASP A 81 27.67 8.58 -3.69
CA ASP A 81 28.33 7.40 -3.11
C ASP A 81 29.55 7.78 -2.27
N GLY A 82 29.63 7.27 -1.05
CA GLY A 82 30.72 7.56 -0.10
C GLY A 82 30.60 8.90 0.63
N GLU A 83 29.65 9.77 0.26
CA GLU A 83 29.42 11.05 0.95
C GLU A 83 28.17 10.98 1.84
N ASN A 84 26.98 10.92 1.23
CA ASN A 84 25.70 10.80 1.96
C ASN A 84 24.98 9.48 1.70
N ALA A 85 25.56 8.61 0.86
CA ALA A 85 25.00 7.32 0.51
C ALA A 85 26.05 6.19 0.49
N TYR A 86 25.58 4.96 0.63
CA TYR A 86 26.36 3.74 0.49
C TYR A 86 25.76 2.80 -0.55
N GLN A 87 26.61 1.98 -1.18
CA GLN A 87 26.17 0.90 -2.06
C GLN A 87 25.68 -0.31 -1.25
N GLU A 88 24.44 -0.72 -1.47
CA GLU A 88 23.89 -1.98 -0.97
C GLU A 88 23.72 -2.97 -2.12
N THR A 89 24.25 -4.19 -1.94
CA THR A 89 24.02 -5.29 -2.88
C THR A 89 22.73 -6.00 -2.52
N LYS A 90 21.76 -6.01 -3.43
CA LYS A 90 20.51 -6.76 -3.29
C LYS A 90 20.73 -8.26 -3.46
N ARG A 91 19.72 -9.05 -3.07
CA ARG A 91 19.72 -10.52 -3.23
C ARG A 91 19.89 -10.99 -4.69
N ASP A 92 19.51 -10.18 -5.67
CA ASP A 92 19.70 -10.46 -7.09
C ASP A 92 21.10 -10.05 -7.63
N GLY A 93 21.99 -9.60 -6.75
CA GLY A 93 23.33 -9.11 -7.10
C GLY A 93 23.36 -7.67 -7.63
N SER A 94 22.21 -7.04 -7.85
CA SER A 94 22.18 -5.63 -8.28
C SER A 94 22.59 -4.71 -7.14
N LYS A 95 23.34 -3.66 -7.47
CA LYS A 95 23.75 -2.63 -6.53
C LYS A 95 22.77 -1.47 -6.55
N VAL A 96 22.42 -0.95 -5.39
CA VAL A 96 21.62 0.27 -5.25
C VAL A 96 22.26 1.21 -4.25
N LEU A 97 22.24 2.50 -4.55
CA LEU A 97 22.61 3.53 -3.58
C LEU A 97 21.48 3.74 -2.56
N LYS A 98 21.86 3.81 -1.29
CA LYS A 98 20.97 4.11 -0.16
C LYS A 98 21.58 5.21 0.68
N HIS A 99 20.75 6.16 1.12
CA HIS A 99 21.18 7.21 2.05
C HIS A 99 21.65 6.61 3.38
N TYR A 100 22.74 7.13 3.95
CA TYR A 100 23.33 6.64 5.21
C TYR A 100 22.35 6.64 6.39
N PHE A 101 21.37 7.55 6.39
CA PHE A 101 20.33 7.58 7.43
C PHE A 101 19.67 6.21 7.69
N PHE A 102 19.40 5.42 6.64
CA PHE A 102 18.77 4.11 6.82
C PHE A 102 19.68 3.04 7.42
N ARG A 103 20.99 3.32 7.52
CA ARG A 103 21.95 2.49 8.24
C ARG A 103 21.85 2.69 9.76
N TYR A 104 21.50 3.91 10.18
CA TYR A 104 21.50 4.32 11.59
C TYR A 104 20.10 4.49 12.19
N CYS A 105 19.06 4.65 11.36
CA CYS A 105 17.69 4.85 11.80
C CYS A 105 16.71 3.83 11.20
N GLY A 106 15.91 3.23 12.07
CA GLY A 106 14.90 2.23 11.72
C GLY A 106 15.32 0.82 12.09
N LEU A 107 14.86 -0.15 11.28
CA LEU A 107 15.16 -1.57 11.49
C LEU A 107 16.48 -1.94 10.84
N ASN A 108 17.33 -2.64 11.58
CA ASN A 108 18.53 -3.26 11.04
C ASN A 108 18.17 -4.52 10.21
N ALA A 109 19.16 -5.14 9.56
CA ALA A 109 18.92 -6.29 8.69
C ALA A 109 18.31 -7.48 9.43
N GLN A 110 18.79 -7.77 10.64
CA GLN A 110 18.28 -8.85 11.48
C GLN A 110 16.83 -8.58 11.90
N GLU A 111 16.51 -7.37 12.36
CA GLU A 111 15.15 -6.98 12.73
C GLU A 111 14.19 -7.01 11.53
N TRP A 112 14.69 -6.68 10.33
CA TRP A 112 13.92 -6.85 9.10
C TRP A 112 13.65 -8.32 8.79
N ASP A 113 14.65 -9.19 8.97
CA ASP A 113 14.50 -10.62 8.76
C ASP A 113 13.54 -11.23 9.80
N GLU A 114 13.69 -10.88 11.08
CA GLU A 114 12.78 -11.29 12.18
C GLU A 114 11.35 -10.79 11.95
N ARG A 115 11.18 -9.52 11.56
CA ARG A 115 9.87 -8.96 11.24
C ARG A 115 9.21 -9.66 10.03
N ASN A 116 10.01 -10.05 9.04
CA ASN A 116 9.50 -10.73 7.84
C ASN A 116 9.39 -12.25 8.02
N ALA A 117 10.00 -12.81 9.07
CA ALA A 117 9.85 -14.20 9.47
C ALA A 117 8.45 -14.41 10.06
N SER A 118 7.48 -14.61 9.17
CA SER A 118 6.09 -14.88 9.54
C SER A 118 5.71 -16.31 9.15
N ASN A 119 5.33 -17.12 10.12
CA ASN A 119 4.72 -18.44 9.88
C ASN A 119 3.22 -18.32 9.55
N ARG A 120 2.66 -17.11 9.58
CA ARG A 120 1.21 -16.87 9.61
C ARG A 120 0.44 -17.53 8.48
N VAL A 121 0.98 -17.49 7.26
CA VAL A 121 0.33 -18.16 6.12
C VAL A 121 0.37 -19.67 6.29
N TYR A 122 1.51 -20.22 6.71
CA TYR A 122 1.66 -21.64 6.96
C TYR A 122 0.68 -22.12 8.05
N THR A 123 0.66 -21.47 9.22
CA THR A 123 -0.26 -21.81 10.32
C THR A 123 -1.72 -21.79 9.87
N ARG A 124 -2.13 -20.76 9.12
CA ARG A 124 -3.51 -20.66 8.58
C ARG A 124 -3.88 -21.80 7.64
N LEU A 125 -2.95 -22.24 6.79
CA LEU A 125 -3.21 -23.33 5.86
C LEU A 125 -3.37 -24.67 6.59
N GLN A 126 -2.74 -24.84 7.76
CA GLN A 126 -2.90 -26.04 8.58
C GLN A 126 -4.26 -26.14 9.27
N GLN A 127 -4.95 -25.02 9.49
CA GLN A 127 -6.23 -24.99 10.21
C GLN A 127 -7.37 -25.70 9.47
N ASN A 128 -7.24 -25.90 8.15
CA ASN A 128 -8.19 -26.62 7.31
C ASN A 128 -9.66 -26.27 7.59
N ILE A 129 -9.98 -24.97 7.53
CA ILE A 129 -11.29 -24.48 7.96
C ILE A 129 -12.33 -24.74 6.85
N GLU A 130 -13.43 -25.39 7.18
CA GLU A 130 -14.56 -25.59 6.28
C GLU A 130 -15.48 -24.36 6.29
N VAL A 131 -16.00 -23.98 5.11
CA VAL A 131 -17.00 -22.92 4.97
C VAL A 131 -18.27 -23.50 4.38
N ASP A 132 -19.42 -23.18 4.98
CA ASP A 132 -20.72 -23.45 4.38
C ASP A 132 -21.02 -22.40 3.29
N PRO A 133 -20.97 -22.78 2.00
CA PRO A 133 -21.23 -21.84 0.92
C PRO A 133 -22.66 -21.30 0.94
N THR A 134 -23.64 -22.12 1.33
CA THR A 134 -25.06 -21.74 1.30
C THR A 134 -25.31 -20.65 2.33
N HIS A 135 -24.79 -20.82 3.55
CA HIS A 135 -24.96 -19.85 4.62
C HIS A 135 -24.19 -18.55 4.33
N GLN A 136 -22.94 -18.65 3.83
CA GLN A 136 -22.17 -17.46 3.45
C GLN A 136 -22.88 -16.62 2.38
N ILE A 137 -23.45 -17.28 1.35
CA ILE A 137 -24.11 -16.60 0.24
C ILE A 137 -25.46 -16.01 0.68
N SER A 138 -26.26 -16.76 1.43
CA SER A 138 -27.57 -16.30 1.91
C SER A 138 -27.44 -15.13 2.89
N THR A 139 -26.48 -15.16 3.81
CA THR A 139 -26.16 -14.03 4.69
C THR A 139 -25.66 -12.84 3.88
N GLY A 140 -24.75 -13.05 2.94
CA GLY A 140 -24.30 -11.99 2.03
C GLY A 140 -25.46 -11.31 1.31
N TYR A 141 -26.39 -12.10 0.76
CA TYR A 141 -27.58 -11.59 0.06
C TYR A 141 -28.56 -10.86 1.00
N LYS A 142 -28.84 -11.40 2.20
CA LYS A 142 -29.64 -10.73 3.25
C LYS A 142 -29.10 -9.33 3.53
N LEU A 143 -27.78 -9.20 3.68
CA LEU A 143 -27.14 -7.91 3.97
C LEU A 143 -27.22 -6.92 2.79
N LEU A 144 -27.23 -7.38 1.54
CA LEU A 144 -27.47 -6.50 0.38
C LEU A 144 -28.86 -5.85 0.40
N GLN A 145 -29.83 -6.50 1.05
CA GLN A 145 -31.20 -5.99 1.18
C GLN A 145 -31.38 -5.04 2.37
N SER A 146 -30.39 -4.97 3.26
CA SER A 146 -30.45 -4.17 4.49
C SER A 146 -30.74 -2.69 4.23
N PRO A 147 -31.46 -1.99 5.14
CA PRO A 147 -31.55 -0.54 5.12
C PRO A 147 -30.24 0.16 5.51
N THR A 148 -29.34 -0.49 6.25
CA THR A 148 -28.13 0.16 6.77
C THR A 148 -26.98 0.09 5.76
N PRO A 149 -26.24 1.20 5.53
CA PRO A 149 -25.16 1.20 4.54
C PRO A 149 -24.04 0.22 4.91
N TRP A 150 -23.76 0.03 6.19
CA TRP A 150 -22.67 -0.81 6.67
C TRP A 150 -22.95 -2.30 6.49
N GLU A 151 -24.21 -2.73 6.66
CA GLU A 151 -24.63 -4.08 6.29
C GLU A 151 -24.54 -4.28 4.78
N ILE A 152 -25.05 -3.35 3.97
CA ILE A 152 -24.89 -3.44 2.51
C ILE A 152 -23.39 -3.52 2.13
N GLY A 153 -22.54 -2.71 2.76
CA GLY A 153 -21.09 -2.74 2.55
C GLY A 153 -20.45 -4.09 2.86
N ALA A 154 -20.80 -4.70 4.00
CA ALA A 154 -20.34 -6.04 4.37
C ALA A 154 -20.86 -7.11 3.41
N GLY A 155 -22.13 -7.04 3.01
CA GLY A 155 -22.73 -7.91 2.00
C GLY A 155 -22.01 -7.81 0.65
N LEU A 156 -21.72 -6.59 0.18
CA LEU A 156 -20.97 -6.35 -1.07
C LEU A 156 -19.57 -6.97 -1.02
N ILE A 157 -18.88 -6.88 0.12
CA ILE A 157 -17.57 -7.53 0.32
C ILE A 157 -17.72 -9.06 0.29
N ALA A 158 -18.71 -9.61 1.00
CA ALA A 158 -18.96 -11.04 1.09
C ALA A 158 -19.24 -11.68 -0.27
N VAL A 159 -19.99 -11.02 -1.15
CA VAL A 159 -20.40 -11.62 -2.44
C VAL A 159 -19.46 -11.32 -3.61
N SER A 160 -18.50 -10.40 -3.47
CA SER A 160 -17.55 -10.01 -4.53
C SER A 160 -16.06 -10.21 -4.17
N GLY A 161 -15.77 -10.43 -2.89
CA GLY A 161 -14.40 -10.54 -2.36
C GLY A 161 -13.53 -9.31 -2.59
N ARG A 162 -14.12 -8.13 -2.83
CA ARG A 162 -13.37 -6.87 -2.94
C ARG A 162 -12.98 -6.35 -1.55
N ARG A 163 -11.90 -5.56 -1.47
CA ARG A 163 -11.43 -4.97 -0.20
C ARG A 163 -12.39 -3.87 0.27
N PRO A 164 -12.46 -3.60 1.59
CA PRO A 164 -13.30 -2.53 2.15
C PRO A 164 -13.13 -1.19 1.43
N HIS A 165 -11.90 -0.66 1.33
CA HIS A 165 -11.64 0.59 0.63
C HIS A 165 -11.90 0.54 -0.88
N GLU A 166 -11.94 -0.64 -1.52
CA GLU A 166 -12.33 -0.75 -2.93
C GLU A 166 -13.84 -0.48 -3.02
N ILE A 167 -14.64 -1.23 -2.24
CA ILE A 167 -16.11 -1.10 -2.19
C ILE A 167 -16.54 0.31 -1.79
N VAL A 168 -15.92 0.89 -0.76
CA VAL A 168 -16.24 2.24 -0.25
C VAL A 168 -15.83 3.34 -1.23
N ALA A 169 -14.63 3.26 -1.82
CA ALA A 169 -14.02 4.42 -2.47
C ALA A 169 -14.16 4.42 -3.99
N ARG A 170 -13.78 3.34 -4.66
CA ARG A 170 -13.37 3.43 -6.08
C ARG A 170 -13.81 2.30 -6.99
N ALA A 171 -14.38 1.23 -6.42
CA ALA A 171 -14.90 0.13 -7.20
C ALA A 171 -15.87 0.66 -8.26
N LYS A 172 -15.69 0.18 -9.49
CA LYS A 172 -16.71 0.26 -10.52
C LYS A 172 -16.97 -1.15 -11.02
N PHE A 173 -18.23 -1.43 -11.27
CA PHE A 173 -18.70 -2.73 -11.73
C PHE A 173 -19.55 -2.51 -12.97
N THR A 174 -19.20 -3.22 -14.03
CA THR A 174 -19.95 -3.21 -15.29
C THR A 174 -20.39 -4.65 -15.58
N PRO A 175 -21.67 -4.92 -15.91
CA PRO A 175 -22.10 -6.26 -16.32
C PRO A 175 -21.22 -6.81 -17.46
N VAL A 176 -20.94 -8.11 -17.44
CA VAL A 176 -20.42 -8.82 -18.61
C VAL A 176 -21.62 -9.30 -19.43
N GLU A 177 -21.63 -9.02 -20.72
CA GLU A 177 -22.75 -9.39 -21.60
C GLU A 177 -22.94 -10.91 -21.63
N GLY A 178 -24.18 -11.37 -21.45
CA GLY A 178 -24.53 -12.80 -21.42
C GLY A 178 -24.24 -13.51 -20.09
N GLU A 179 -23.61 -12.86 -19.11
CA GLU A 179 -23.19 -13.47 -17.85
C GLU A 179 -24.03 -12.95 -16.67
N GLU A 180 -24.83 -13.83 -16.04
CA GLU A 180 -25.71 -13.45 -14.91
C GLU A 180 -24.96 -13.22 -13.59
N TYR A 181 -23.76 -13.77 -13.45
CA TYR A 181 -22.96 -13.76 -12.21
C TYR A 181 -21.56 -13.18 -12.40
N GLN A 182 -21.31 -12.42 -13.48
CA GLN A 182 -20.00 -11.81 -13.70
C GLN A 182 -20.08 -10.31 -13.98
N VAL A 183 -19.07 -9.59 -13.46
CA VAL A 183 -18.88 -8.16 -13.72
C VAL A 183 -17.42 -7.87 -14.06
N LEU A 184 -17.19 -6.88 -14.91
CA LEU A 184 -15.89 -6.24 -15.03
C LEU A 184 -15.67 -5.32 -13.83
N PHE A 185 -14.59 -5.55 -13.11
CA PHE A 185 -14.18 -4.75 -11.96
C PHE A 185 -13.04 -3.81 -12.32
N GLU A 186 -13.23 -2.52 -12.01
CA GLU A 186 -12.19 -1.48 -12.04
C GLU A 186 -11.96 -0.96 -10.61
N GLY A 187 -10.72 -0.53 -10.32
CA GLY A 187 -10.39 0.14 -9.06
C GLY A 187 -9.66 -0.75 -8.05
N GLN A 188 -8.91 -1.74 -8.53
CA GLN A 188 -8.07 -2.60 -7.69
C GLN A 188 -7.14 -1.79 -6.77
N GLY A 189 -7.19 -2.07 -5.48
CA GLY A 189 -6.29 -1.49 -4.48
C GLY A 189 -4.88 -2.07 -4.58
N LYS A 190 -3.89 -1.35 -4.02
CA LYS A 190 -2.48 -1.77 -3.91
C LYS A 190 -1.74 -2.05 -5.24
N LYS A 191 -2.29 -1.66 -6.40
CA LYS A 191 -1.55 -1.59 -7.67
C LYS A 191 -0.94 -0.20 -7.84
N ARG A 192 0.34 -0.13 -8.21
CA ARG A 192 1.07 1.13 -8.41
C ARG A 192 0.94 1.56 -9.87
N GLY A 193 0.28 2.68 -10.13
CA GLY A 193 0.15 3.28 -11.47
C GLY A 193 -0.84 2.59 -12.42
N GLU A 194 -1.02 1.27 -12.30
CA GLU A 194 -1.95 0.50 -13.14
C GLU A 194 -3.40 0.61 -12.65
N LYS A 195 -4.33 0.72 -13.60
CA LYS A 195 -5.79 0.68 -13.38
C LYS A 195 -6.39 -0.51 -14.14
N PRO A 196 -6.14 -1.74 -13.67
CA PRO A 196 -6.61 -2.91 -14.39
C PRO A 196 -8.13 -3.00 -14.33
N VAL A 197 -8.72 -3.44 -15.44
CA VAL A 197 -10.12 -3.85 -15.56
C VAL A 197 -10.10 -5.34 -15.87
N PHE A 198 -10.78 -6.15 -15.07
CA PHE A 198 -10.81 -7.59 -15.24
C PHE A 198 -12.14 -8.18 -14.76
N PRO A 199 -12.59 -9.30 -15.35
CA PRO A 199 -13.81 -9.96 -14.91
C PRO A 199 -13.62 -10.56 -13.51
N ILE A 200 -14.67 -10.47 -12.70
CA ILE A 200 -14.82 -11.20 -11.45
C ILE A 200 -16.17 -11.88 -11.40
N SER A 201 -16.22 -13.02 -10.73
CA SER A 201 -17.46 -13.66 -10.34
C SER A 201 -18.19 -12.90 -9.23
N LEU A 202 -19.50 -13.07 -9.16
CA LEU A 202 -20.33 -12.67 -8.04
C LEU A 202 -21.04 -13.91 -7.48
N LEU A 203 -21.21 -13.94 -6.17
CA LEU A 203 -21.95 -15.04 -5.50
C LEU A 203 -23.47 -14.89 -5.60
N VAL A 204 -23.95 -13.74 -6.08
CA VAL A 204 -25.37 -13.42 -6.31
C VAL A 204 -25.53 -12.84 -7.72
N PRO A 205 -26.75 -12.81 -8.29
CA PRO A 205 -26.97 -12.22 -9.61
C PRO A 205 -26.50 -10.77 -9.71
N VAL A 206 -25.98 -10.40 -10.88
CA VAL A 206 -25.43 -9.08 -11.19
C VAL A 206 -26.44 -7.97 -10.88
N ASP A 207 -27.71 -8.16 -11.20
CA ASP A 207 -28.76 -7.15 -10.99
C ASP A 207 -28.96 -6.82 -9.50
N GLU A 208 -29.02 -7.83 -8.64
CA GLU A 208 -29.17 -7.64 -7.19
C GLU A 208 -27.93 -6.97 -6.59
N PHE A 209 -26.75 -7.39 -7.03
CA PHE A 209 -25.48 -6.79 -6.62
C PHE A 209 -25.39 -5.31 -7.01
N LEU A 210 -25.65 -4.98 -8.28
CA LEU A 210 -25.53 -3.61 -8.79
C LEU A 210 -26.59 -2.68 -8.19
N LYS A 211 -27.81 -3.18 -7.95
CA LYS A 211 -28.86 -2.45 -7.23
C LYS A 211 -28.42 -2.09 -5.82
N ALA A 212 -27.87 -3.06 -5.08
CA ALA A 212 -27.34 -2.83 -3.73
C ALA A 212 -26.13 -1.88 -3.75
N PHE A 213 -25.22 -2.04 -4.71
CA PHE A 213 -24.05 -1.17 -4.86
C PHE A 213 -24.43 0.28 -5.14
N LYS A 214 -25.43 0.51 -6.02
CA LYS A 214 -25.97 1.85 -6.29
C LYS A 214 -26.59 2.46 -5.04
N LYS A 215 -27.39 1.69 -4.29
CA LYS A 215 -27.99 2.12 -3.01
C LYS A 215 -26.90 2.49 -2.00
N PHE A 216 -25.88 1.64 -1.85
CA PHE A 216 -24.72 1.90 -1.00
C PHE A 216 -24.06 3.23 -1.38
N ARG A 217 -23.66 3.41 -2.64
CA ARG A 217 -22.99 4.63 -3.12
C ARG A 217 -23.82 5.91 -3.05
N ALA A 218 -25.15 5.80 -3.01
CA ALA A 218 -26.04 6.95 -2.83
C ALA A 218 -26.04 7.50 -1.39
N ASN A 219 -25.55 6.72 -0.41
CA ASN A 219 -25.61 7.07 1.00
C ASN A 219 -24.82 8.36 1.34
N PRO A 220 -25.41 9.32 2.07
CA PRO A 220 -24.75 10.58 2.44
C PRO A 220 -23.50 10.41 3.32
N GLU A 221 -23.50 9.47 4.25
CA GLU A 221 -22.40 9.20 5.18
C GLU A 221 -21.13 8.79 4.42
N LEU A 222 -21.26 7.93 3.41
CA LEU A 222 -20.15 7.55 2.55
C LEU A 222 -19.61 8.75 1.76
N LYS A 223 -20.48 9.63 1.26
CA LYS A 223 -20.03 10.85 0.56
C LYS A 223 -19.21 11.74 1.49
N THR A 224 -19.60 11.86 2.76
CA THR A 224 -18.84 12.58 3.78
C THR A 224 -17.46 11.95 3.99
N ILE A 225 -17.38 10.63 4.20
CA ILE A 225 -16.11 9.91 4.36
C ILE A 225 -15.18 10.13 3.16
N LEU A 226 -15.71 10.04 1.94
CA LEU A 226 -14.91 10.27 0.73
C LEU A 226 -14.46 11.73 0.59
N LYS A 227 -15.27 12.69 1.02
CA LYS A 227 -14.89 14.11 1.06
C LYS A 227 -13.75 14.32 2.05
N THR A 228 -13.87 13.79 3.27
CA THR A 228 -12.83 13.86 4.31
C THR A 228 -11.53 13.22 3.85
N ALA A 229 -11.59 12.03 3.26
CA ALA A 229 -10.40 11.36 2.73
C ALA A 229 -9.71 12.19 1.64
N ARG A 230 -10.48 12.82 0.74
CA ARG A 230 -9.92 13.70 -0.30
C ARG A 230 -9.30 14.98 0.28
N SER A 231 -9.90 15.57 1.32
CA SER A 231 -9.36 16.78 1.95
C SER A 231 -8.08 16.51 2.74
N GLU A 232 -8.01 15.39 3.47
CA GLU A 232 -6.83 15.04 4.28
C GLU A 232 -5.66 14.50 3.44
N ALA A 233 -5.93 14.04 2.22
CA ALA A 233 -4.95 13.35 1.39
C ALA A 233 -5.14 13.64 -0.11
N SER A 234 -5.16 14.91 -0.49
CA SER A 234 -5.29 15.30 -1.89
C SER A 234 -4.16 14.70 -2.74
N GLY A 235 -4.51 14.00 -3.82
CA GLY A 235 -3.55 13.35 -4.74
C GLY A 235 -2.84 12.09 -4.23
N ASP A 236 -2.83 11.80 -2.92
CA ASP A 236 -2.18 10.61 -2.35
C ASP A 236 -3.20 9.47 -2.13
N ILE A 237 -3.45 8.68 -3.18
CA ILE A 237 -4.39 7.55 -3.14
C ILE A 237 -4.10 6.59 -1.97
N PRO A 238 -2.84 6.16 -1.70
CA PRO A 238 -2.53 5.35 -0.52
C PRO A 238 -2.95 6.00 0.81
N LYS A 239 -2.72 7.31 1.01
CA LYS A 239 -3.14 8.02 2.22
C LYS A 239 -4.67 8.13 2.30
N GLN A 240 -5.37 8.40 1.18
CA GLN A 240 -6.84 8.36 1.14
C GLN A 240 -7.39 7.00 1.59
N ASN A 241 -6.80 5.90 1.13
CA ASN A 241 -7.25 4.56 1.53
C ASN A 241 -7.08 4.32 3.03
N ARG A 242 -6.00 4.82 3.63
CA ARG A 242 -5.78 4.72 5.08
C ARG A 242 -6.84 5.50 5.86
N VAL A 243 -7.19 6.70 5.42
CA VAL A 243 -8.26 7.50 6.04
C VAL A 243 -9.60 6.77 5.92
N ILE A 244 -9.91 6.25 4.73
CA ILE A 244 -11.14 5.47 4.50
C ILE A 244 -11.16 4.23 5.39
N ASP A 245 -10.11 3.43 5.38
CA ASP A 245 -9.98 2.23 6.21
C ASP A 245 -10.17 2.57 7.71
N LYS A 246 -9.58 3.67 8.20
CA LYS A 246 -9.76 4.16 9.57
C LYS A 246 -11.22 4.48 9.90
N LEU A 247 -11.92 5.14 8.99
CA LEU A 247 -13.30 5.59 9.19
C LEU A 247 -14.34 4.47 8.98
N SER A 248 -14.07 3.50 8.10
CA SER A 248 -15.03 2.45 7.72
C SER A 248 -14.80 1.09 8.37
N ASN A 249 -13.55 0.68 8.62
CA ASN A 249 -13.28 -0.72 8.96
C ASN A 249 -13.86 -1.15 10.31
N LYS A 250 -13.87 -0.28 11.34
CA LYS A 250 -14.48 -0.61 12.64
C LYS A 250 -15.98 -0.90 12.49
N ARG A 251 -16.69 -0.08 11.69
CA ARG A 251 -18.12 -0.22 11.42
C ARG A 251 -18.43 -1.49 10.61
N LEU A 252 -17.65 -1.73 9.55
CA LEU A 252 -17.78 -2.95 8.74
C LEU A 252 -17.47 -4.21 9.57
N ASN A 253 -16.36 -4.23 10.31
CA ASN A 253 -15.97 -5.39 11.13
C ASN A 253 -17.01 -5.70 12.21
N ARG A 254 -17.71 -4.71 12.77
CA ARG A 254 -18.82 -4.94 13.71
C ARG A 254 -19.94 -5.75 13.05
N VAL A 255 -20.31 -5.42 11.82
CA VAL A 255 -21.30 -6.20 11.06
C VAL A 255 -20.75 -7.58 10.73
N VAL A 256 -19.48 -7.67 10.30
CA VAL A 256 -18.86 -8.96 9.97
C VAL A 256 -18.88 -9.90 11.18
N LYS A 257 -18.53 -9.39 12.36
CA LYS A 257 -18.63 -10.15 13.62
C LYS A 257 -20.07 -10.59 13.88
N ALA A 258 -21.01 -9.65 13.91
CA ALA A 258 -22.40 -9.95 14.22
C ALA A 258 -23.07 -10.96 13.28
N GLU A 259 -22.73 -10.96 12.00
CA GLU A 259 -23.46 -11.76 10.98
C GLU A 259 -22.69 -12.98 10.49
N PHE A 260 -21.37 -13.05 10.69
CA PHE A 260 -20.54 -14.13 10.16
C PHE A 260 -19.69 -14.87 11.21
N GLU A 261 -19.61 -14.43 12.46
CA GLU A 261 -18.80 -15.09 13.50
C GLU A 261 -19.19 -16.55 13.72
N GLU A 262 -20.48 -16.88 13.65
CA GLU A 262 -20.97 -18.25 13.79
C GLU A 262 -20.65 -19.14 12.57
N ILE A 263 -20.42 -18.53 11.40
CA ILE A 263 -20.29 -19.23 10.11
C ILE A 263 -18.82 -19.36 9.70
N LEU A 264 -18.03 -18.34 10.01
CA LEU A 264 -16.64 -18.21 9.63
C LEU A 264 -15.80 -18.04 10.90
N PRO A 265 -15.05 -19.06 11.32
CA PRO A 265 -14.18 -18.89 12.46
C PRO A 265 -13.10 -17.85 12.14
N PRO A 266 -12.62 -17.13 13.17
CA PRO A 266 -11.60 -16.13 12.99
C PRO A 266 -10.34 -16.76 12.40
N ARG A 267 -9.73 -16.02 11.47
CA ARG A 267 -8.39 -16.37 10.98
C ARG A 267 -7.45 -15.98 12.11
N ASN A 268 -6.95 -16.93 12.91
CA ASN A 268 -5.99 -16.61 13.97
C ASN A 268 -4.85 -15.73 13.41
N GLU A 269 -4.90 -14.42 13.66
CA GLU A 269 -3.86 -13.46 13.31
C GLU A 269 -2.96 -13.18 14.54
N VAL A 270 -2.92 -14.14 15.46
CA VAL A 270 -2.59 -13.97 16.89
C VAL A 270 -1.16 -13.50 17.16
N GLU A 271 -0.20 -13.66 16.25
CA GLU A 271 1.21 -13.38 16.60
C GLU A 271 1.63 -11.89 16.58
N ASP A 272 0.83 -10.98 15.99
CA ASP A 272 1.26 -9.58 15.75
C ASP A 272 0.28 -8.50 16.23
N ARG A 273 -0.85 -8.88 16.84
CA ARG A 273 -1.67 -7.90 17.54
C ARG A 273 -1.07 -7.68 18.94
N LEU A 274 -1.24 -6.46 19.48
CA LEU A 274 -0.94 -6.20 20.89
C LEU A 274 -1.67 -7.28 21.72
N GLU A 275 -1.07 -7.73 22.81
CA GLU A 275 -1.45 -8.93 23.59
C GLU A 275 -2.92 -8.96 24.08
N ASP A 276 -3.68 -7.87 23.88
CA ASP A 276 -5.06 -7.68 24.32
C ASP A 276 -6.12 -7.74 23.20
N GLU A 277 -5.77 -7.88 21.91
CA GLU A 277 -6.78 -7.97 20.84
C GLU A 277 -7.08 -9.44 20.47
N GLU A 278 -8.24 -9.94 20.93
CA GLU A 278 -8.80 -11.23 20.51
C GLU A 278 -8.80 -11.39 18.98
N ALA A 279 -8.58 -12.63 18.54
CA ALA A 279 -8.66 -12.98 17.13
C ALA A 279 -10.11 -12.85 16.64
N ASP A 280 -10.49 -11.64 16.23
CA ASP A 280 -11.81 -11.38 15.68
C ASP A 280 -11.87 -11.65 14.17
N ILE A 281 -13.01 -12.19 13.72
CA ILE A 281 -13.38 -12.24 12.30
C ILE A 281 -13.40 -10.83 11.72
N ASN A 282 -12.84 -10.66 10.52
CA ASN A 282 -12.73 -9.36 9.88
C ASN A 282 -13.06 -9.44 8.38
N ASN A 283 -13.15 -8.28 7.72
CA ASN A 283 -13.42 -8.18 6.28
C ASN A 283 -12.48 -9.02 5.38
N THR A 284 -11.27 -9.34 5.84
CA THR A 284 -10.32 -10.18 5.08
C THR A 284 -10.77 -11.64 5.09
N ALA A 285 -11.45 -12.10 6.14
CA ALA A 285 -12.07 -13.43 6.19
C ALA A 285 -13.14 -13.60 5.11
N LEU A 286 -14.02 -12.61 4.95
CA LEU A 286 -15.04 -12.61 3.88
C LEU A 286 -14.42 -12.74 2.49
N LYS A 287 -13.33 -12.00 2.21
CA LYS A 287 -12.61 -12.13 0.94
C LYS A 287 -12.06 -13.53 0.72
N SER A 288 -11.49 -14.14 1.76
CA SER A 288 -10.97 -15.51 1.70
C SER A 288 -12.07 -16.54 1.48
N ALA A 289 -13.20 -16.43 2.21
CA ALA A 289 -14.35 -17.30 2.04
C ALA A 289 -14.92 -17.18 0.61
N TYR A 290 -15.10 -15.94 0.12
CA TYR A 290 -15.49 -15.66 -1.26
C TYR A 290 -14.58 -16.36 -2.27
N LEU A 291 -13.25 -16.25 -2.11
CA LEU A 291 -12.31 -16.85 -3.06
C LEU A 291 -12.42 -18.38 -3.08
N ALA A 292 -12.62 -19.02 -1.92
CA ALA A 292 -12.84 -20.47 -1.86
C ALA A 292 -14.14 -20.87 -2.56
N ILE A 293 -15.24 -20.17 -2.27
CA ILE A 293 -16.57 -20.45 -2.84
C ILE A 293 -16.57 -20.23 -4.36
N ALA A 294 -16.17 -19.05 -4.83
CA ALA A 294 -16.19 -18.69 -6.24
C ALA A 294 -15.25 -19.59 -7.06
N THR A 295 -14.07 -19.92 -6.52
CA THR A 295 -13.14 -20.84 -7.21
C THR A 295 -13.71 -22.25 -7.31
N LYS A 296 -14.34 -22.75 -6.24
CA LYS A 296 -14.97 -24.07 -6.24
C LYS A 296 -16.16 -24.14 -7.21
N ARG A 297 -16.96 -23.07 -7.31
CA ARG A 297 -18.13 -22.97 -8.19
C ARG A 297 -17.76 -22.82 -9.66
N ASP A 298 -16.82 -21.91 -9.97
CA ASP A 298 -16.61 -21.42 -11.33
C ASP A 298 -15.38 -22.01 -12.02
N CYS A 299 -14.53 -22.74 -11.30
CA CYS A 299 -13.29 -23.30 -11.85
C CYS A 299 -13.11 -24.79 -11.56
N GLU A 300 -13.40 -25.59 -12.58
CA GLU A 300 -13.01 -27.00 -12.62
C GLU A 300 -11.52 -27.18 -12.95
N GLY A 301 -11.00 -28.37 -12.67
CA GLY A 301 -9.66 -28.81 -13.05
C GLY A 301 -8.69 -28.92 -11.88
N SER A 302 -7.40 -28.80 -12.19
CA SER A 302 -6.32 -29.06 -11.22
C SER A 302 -6.24 -27.98 -10.13
N PRO A 303 -5.66 -28.29 -8.96
CA PRO A 303 -5.42 -27.30 -7.91
C PRO A 303 -4.63 -26.07 -8.38
N ALA A 304 -3.67 -26.27 -9.30
CA ALA A 304 -2.90 -25.16 -9.88
C ALA A 304 -3.78 -24.22 -10.72
N ARG A 305 -4.72 -24.76 -11.50
CA ARG A 305 -5.68 -23.97 -12.27
C ARG A 305 -6.63 -23.19 -11.35
N GLN A 306 -7.11 -23.83 -10.28
CA GLN A 306 -7.94 -23.18 -9.26
C GLN A 306 -7.18 -22.05 -8.55
N MET A 307 -5.90 -22.25 -8.21
CA MET A 307 -5.06 -21.22 -7.60
C MET A 307 -4.84 -20.03 -8.54
N LEU A 308 -4.62 -20.28 -9.84
CA LEU A 308 -4.54 -19.22 -10.85
C LEU A 308 -5.87 -18.46 -10.96
N PHE A 309 -6.99 -19.17 -11.00
CA PHE A 309 -8.32 -18.57 -11.05
C PHE A 309 -8.61 -17.69 -9.82
N ALA A 310 -8.36 -18.19 -8.61
CA ALA A 310 -8.47 -17.42 -7.37
C ALA A 310 -7.59 -16.16 -7.39
N SER A 311 -6.40 -16.26 -8.00
CA SER A 311 -5.48 -15.14 -8.15
C SER A 311 -5.99 -14.05 -9.09
N LYS A 312 -6.64 -14.46 -10.19
CA LYS A 312 -7.35 -13.56 -11.12
C LYS A 312 -8.50 -12.86 -10.41
N LEU A 313 -9.35 -13.62 -9.71
CA LEU A 313 -10.43 -13.05 -8.90
C LEU A 313 -9.87 -12.03 -7.89
N ALA A 314 -8.80 -12.36 -7.16
CA ALA A 314 -8.21 -11.46 -6.17
C ALA A 314 -7.54 -10.20 -6.75
N GLY A 315 -7.31 -10.16 -8.08
CA GLY A 315 -6.55 -9.13 -8.79
C GLY A 315 -5.05 -9.15 -8.48
N HIS A 316 -4.52 -10.31 -8.08
CA HIS A 316 -3.07 -10.51 -7.90
C HIS A 316 -2.40 -10.79 -9.24
N PHE A 317 -3.04 -11.63 -10.05
CA PHE A 317 -2.69 -11.90 -11.44
C PHE A 317 -3.75 -11.27 -12.34
N ILE A 318 -3.35 -10.63 -13.44
CA ILE A 318 -4.25 -10.03 -14.42
C ILE A 318 -3.83 -10.60 -15.76
N ASP A 319 -4.79 -11.08 -16.53
CA ASP A 319 -4.49 -11.63 -17.85
C ASP A 319 -3.72 -10.61 -18.70
N VAL A 320 -2.81 -11.16 -19.50
CA VAL A 320 -2.00 -10.39 -20.42
C VAL A 320 -2.70 -10.46 -21.77
N ASP A 321 -2.87 -9.30 -22.39
CA ASP A 321 -3.30 -9.22 -23.77
C ASP A 321 -2.34 -10.07 -24.63
N PRO A 322 -2.84 -11.07 -25.40
CA PRO A 322 -2.00 -11.87 -26.29
C PRO A 322 -1.12 -11.04 -27.24
N ASP A 323 -1.54 -9.82 -27.55
CA ASP A 323 -0.80 -8.89 -28.41
C ASP A 323 0.32 -8.15 -27.66
N ASP A 324 0.30 -8.12 -26.32
CA ASP A 324 1.37 -7.53 -25.48
C ASP A 324 2.51 -8.53 -25.25
N GLN A 325 3.30 -8.74 -26.31
CA GLN A 325 4.48 -9.61 -26.31
C GLN A 325 5.52 -9.26 -25.23
N ASN A 326 5.59 -8.00 -24.79
CA ASN A 326 6.54 -7.59 -23.76
C ASN A 326 6.10 -8.06 -22.38
N ARG A 327 4.80 -8.02 -22.11
CA ARG A 327 4.24 -8.49 -20.85
C ARG A 327 4.13 -10.02 -20.82
N LEU A 328 3.85 -10.66 -21.95
CA LEU A 328 3.90 -12.13 -22.07
C LEU A 328 5.27 -12.69 -21.70
N LYS A 329 6.36 -12.05 -22.14
CA LYS A 329 7.73 -12.43 -21.75
C LYS A 329 8.02 -12.33 -20.25
N LYS A 330 7.17 -11.63 -19.49
CA LYS A 330 7.29 -11.44 -18.04
C LYS A 330 6.23 -12.21 -17.26
N ILE A 331 5.32 -12.93 -17.93
CA ILE A 331 4.15 -13.54 -17.29
C ILE A 331 4.55 -14.57 -16.22
N ASP A 332 5.61 -15.35 -16.46
CA ASP A 332 6.11 -16.33 -15.50
C ASP A 332 6.61 -15.67 -14.20
N ARG A 333 7.16 -14.45 -14.31
CA ARG A 333 7.52 -13.66 -13.14
C ARG A 333 6.28 -13.16 -12.41
N GLU A 334 5.22 -12.78 -13.13
CA GLU A 334 3.93 -12.40 -12.52
C GLU A 334 3.25 -13.58 -11.78
N LEU A 335 3.50 -14.83 -12.20
CA LEU A 335 3.01 -16.02 -11.48
C LEU A 335 3.55 -16.15 -10.06
N GLN A 336 4.66 -15.48 -9.71
CA GLN A 336 5.14 -15.42 -8.32
C GLN A 336 4.08 -14.80 -7.38
N HIS A 337 3.17 -13.97 -7.90
CA HIS A 337 2.07 -13.40 -7.12
C HIS A 337 1.01 -14.44 -6.70
N LEU A 338 1.01 -15.65 -7.27
CA LEU A 338 0.17 -16.75 -6.80
C LEU A 338 0.42 -17.08 -5.33
N VAL A 339 1.65 -16.92 -4.84
CA VAL A 339 1.99 -17.12 -3.41
C VAL A 339 1.22 -16.15 -2.51
N THR A 340 0.94 -14.93 -2.99
CA THR A 340 0.11 -13.98 -2.24
C THR A 340 -1.35 -14.46 -2.16
N THR A 341 -1.84 -15.12 -3.21
CA THR A 341 -3.18 -15.74 -3.24
C THR A 341 -3.28 -16.93 -2.29
N LEU A 342 -2.21 -17.71 -2.13
CA LEU A 342 -2.17 -18.82 -1.17
C LEU A 342 -2.52 -18.37 0.25
N GLY A 343 -2.09 -17.15 0.62
CA GLY A 343 -2.47 -16.51 1.88
C GLY A 343 -3.96 -16.25 2.07
N TYR A 344 -4.81 -16.50 1.06
CA TYR A 344 -6.27 -16.42 1.14
C TYR A 344 -6.96 -17.80 1.06
N MET A 345 -6.23 -18.88 0.79
CA MET A 345 -6.77 -20.23 0.58
C MET A 345 -6.83 -21.06 1.87
N SER A 346 -7.09 -20.41 3.02
CA SER A 346 -7.22 -21.09 4.32
C SER A 346 -8.58 -21.75 4.53
N TYR A 347 -9.55 -21.45 3.68
CA TYR A 347 -10.89 -22.05 3.69
C TYR A 347 -11.03 -23.09 2.58
N HIS A 348 -11.78 -24.15 2.86
CA HIS A 348 -12.17 -25.15 1.87
C HIS A 348 -13.69 -25.38 1.88
N ILE A 349 -14.20 -25.92 0.78
CA ILE A 349 -15.62 -26.21 0.57
C ILE A 349 -15.78 -27.71 0.33
N LYS A 350 -16.72 -28.34 1.04
CA LYS A 350 -17.17 -29.70 0.74
C LYS A 350 -18.35 -29.67 -0.22
N GLY A 351 -18.34 -30.60 -1.18
CA GLY A 351 -19.42 -30.73 -2.16
C GLY A 351 -19.42 -29.67 -3.26
N GLU A 352 -20.59 -29.50 -3.87
CA GLU A 352 -20.83 -28.55 -4.95
C GLU A 352 -21.36 -27.22 -4.41
N VAL A 353 -21.09 -26.14 -5.13
CA VAL A 353 -21.60 -24.81 -4.82
C VAL A 353 -22.62 -24.44 -5.89
N PRO A 354 -23.92 -24.36 -5.59
CA PRO A 354 -24.92 -23.97 -6.59
C PRO A 354 -24.85 -22.46 -6.89
N PHE A 355 -25.35 -22.07 -8.06
CA PHE A 355 -25.66 -20.66 -8.32
C PHE A 355 -26.85 -20.22 -7.47
N PHE A 356 -26.68 -19.11 -6.75
CA PHE A 356 -27.73 -18.59 -5.88
C PHE A 356 -28.86 -17.97 -6.69
N GLN A 357 -30.03 -18.58 -6.63
CA GLN A 357 -31.24 -17.99 -7.17
C GLN A 357 -31.99 -17.27 -6.06
N PRO A 358 -32.17 -15.94 -6.15
CA PRO A 358 -33.05 -15.22 -5.25
C PRO A 358 -34.41 -15.90 -5.31
N GLN A 359 -34.93 -16.31 -4.15
CA GLN A 359 -36.33 -16.68 -4.08
C GLN A 359 -37.10 -15.42 -4.45
N LYS A 360 -37.64 -15.37 -5.68
CA LYS A 360 -38.66 -14.40 -6.04
C LYS A 360 -39.79 -14.69 -5.08
N THR A 361 -39.87 -13.91 -4.01
CA THR A 361 -41.03 -13.86 -3.15
C THR A 361 -42.16 -13.37 -4.02
N THR A 362 -42.79 -14.29 -4.75
CA THR A 362 -44.14 -14.15 -5.27
C THR A 362 -45.05 -14.18 -4.07
N VAL A 363 -44.91 -13.20 -3.17
CA VAL A 363 -45.99 -12.84 -2.27
C VAL A 363 -47.06 -12.37 -3.23
N PRO A 364 -48.19 -13.11 -3.35
CA PRO A 364 -49.28 -12.66 -4.18
C PRO A 364 -49.64 -11.26 -3.67
N SER A 365 -49.51 -10.25 -4.53
CA SER A 365 -49.79 -8.85 -4.20
C SER A 365 -51.20 -8.61 -3.62
N ASN A 366 -52.06 -9.63 -3.56
CA ASN A 366 -53.45 -9.58 -3.13
C ASN A 366 -53.75 -10.31 -1.81
N GLN A 367 -52.76 -10.82 -1.07
CA GLN A 367 -52.97 -11.24 0.31
C GLN A 367 -51.83 -10.71 1.19
N LEU A 368 -51.86 -9.40 1.46
CA LEU A 368 -51.52 -8.96 2.81
C LEU A 368 -52.42 -9.80 3.72
N ALA A 369 -51.87 -10.82 4.36
CA ALA A 369 -52.58 -11.57 5.37
C ALA A 369 -53.24 -10.52 6.26
N ARG A 370 -54.59 -10.49 6.30
CA ARG A 370 -55.30 -9.61 7.24
C ARG A 370 -54.72 -9.96 8.60
N THR A 371 -53.86 -9.09 9.11
CA THR A 371 -53.12 -9.33 10.34
C THR A 371 -54.18 -9.43 11.41
N ARG A 372 -54.50 -10.67 11.81
CA ARG A 372 -55.43 -10.91 12.90
C ARG A 372 -54.61 -10.68 14.16
N LEU A 373 -54.95 -9.62 14.87
CA LEU A 373 -54.50 -9.41 16.23
C LEU A 373 -54.86 -10.65 17.05
N LEU A 374 -53.86 -11.24 17.70
CA LEU A 374 -54.12 -12.29 18.68
C LEU A 374 -54.88 -11.67 19.87
N PRO A 375 -55.70 -12.44 20.60
CA PRO A 375 -56.40 -11.94 21.78
C PRO A 375 -55.47 -11.30 22.81
N GLU A 376 -54.26 -11.86 22.97
CA GLU A 376 -53.23 -11.36 23.87
C GLU A 376 -52.69 -9.99 23.43
N ASP A 377 -52.37 -9.85 22.14
CA ASP A 377 -51.91 -8.59 21.56
C ASP A 377 -52.98 -7.49 21.66
N ARG A 378 -54.26 -7.88 21.57
CA ARG A 378 -55.37 -6.94 21.72
C ARG A 378 -55.47 -6.41 23.14
N LYS A 379 -55.38 -7.29 24.13
CA LYS A 379 -55.36 -6.88 25.54
C LYS A 379 -54.20 -5.92 25.81
N GLN A 380 -53.02 -6.20 25.25
CA GLN A 380 -51.86 -5.33 25.40
C GLN A 380 -52.05 -3.97 24.72
N LEU A 381 -52.74 -3.92 23.58
CA LEU A 381 -53.11 -2.64 22.95
C LEU A 381 -54.14 -1.86 23.77
N ASP A 382 -55.11 -2.54 24.40
CA ASP A 382 -56.09 -1.88 25.27
C ASP A 382 -55.40 -1.30 26.51
N GLU A 383 -54.44 -2.02 27.10
CA GLU A 383 -53.60 -1.53 28.20
C GLU A 383 -52.75 -0.31 27.81
N TRP A 384 -52.19 -0.31 26.59
CA TRP A 384 -51.43 0.84 26.08
C TRP A 384 -52.32 2.02 25.70
N GLU A 385 -53.53 1.78 25.21
CA GLU A 385 -54.53 2.82 24.92
C GLU A 385 -54.92 3.56 26.19
N GLU A 386 -55.18 2.83 27.29
CA GLU A 386 -55.42 3.41 28.61
C GLU A 386 -54.19 4.15 29.14
N LEU A 387 -53.01 3.52 29.09
CA LEU A 387 -51.77 4.09 29.63
C LEU A 387 -51.36 5.39 28.93
N TRP A 388 -51.55 5.49 27.62
CA TRP A 388 -51.18 6.66 26.83
C TRP A 388 -52.33 7.66 26.61
N GLY A 389 -53.53 7.36 27.13
CA GLY A 389 -54.72 8.19 26.96
C GLY A 389 -55.11 8.37 25.50
N MET A 390 -54.92 7.33 24.67
CA MET A 390 -55.26 7.38 23.25
C MET A 390 -56.73 7.07 23.04
N SER A 391 -57.32 7.66 22.00
CA SER A 391 -58.78 7.59 21.80
C SER A 391 -59.22 6.36 21.00
N ASN A 392 -58.26 5.69 20.37
CA ASN A 392 -58.48 4.50 19.57
C ASN A 392 -57.20 3.71 19.34
N GLN A 393 -57.39 2.43 19.02
CA GLN A 393 -56.33 1.47 18.73
C GLN A 393 -55.38 1.88 17.59
N ALA A 394 -55.84 2.69 16.61
CA ALA A 394 -55.01 3.12 15.50
C ALA A 394 -53.96 4.15 15.93
N GLU A 395 -54.32 5.07 16.84
CA GLU A 395 -53.39 6.01 17.47
C GLU A 395 -52.36 5.26 18.31
N THR A 396 -52.80 4.29 19.11
CA THR A 396 -51.92 3.43 19.92
C THR A 396 -50.93 2.69 19.02
N MET A 397 -51.40 2.05 17.95
CA MET A 397 -50.53 1.36 16.97
C MET A 397 -49.56 2.31 16.27
N HIS A 398 -50.00 3.51 15.91
CA HIS A 398 -49.12 4.53 15.34
C HIS A 398 -47.99 4.89 16.33
N LYS A 399 -48.33 5.02 17.62
CA LYS A 399 -47.35 5.30 18.68
C LYS A 399 -46.37 4.16 18.89
N VAL A 400 -46.84 2.91 18.88
CA VAL A 400 -45.98 1.71 18.95
C VAL A 400 -44.99 1.70 17.79
N PHE A 401 -45.44 1.96 16.55
CA PHE A 401 -44.52 2.02 15.41
C PHE A 401 -43.55 3.20 15.47
N GLU A 402 -44.00 4.36 15.98
CA GLU A 402 -43.13 5.50 16.22
C GLU A 402 -42.04 5.16 17.24
N LEU A 403 -42.42 4.54 18.37
CA LEU A 403 -41.49 4.10 19.42
C LEU A 403 -40.55 3.00 18.93
N ALA A 404 -41.05 2.03 18.17
CA ALA A 404 -40.23 0.98 17.57
C ALA A 404 -39.23 1.54 16.56
N ARG A 405 -39.63 2.50 15.72
CA ARG A 405 -38.73 3.21 14.81
C ARG A 405 -37.70 4.03 15.59
N LYS A 406 -38.10 4.73 16.65
CA LYS A 406 -37.18 5.46 17.53
C LYS A 406 -36.20 4.51 18.21
N ALA A 407 -36.64 3.39 18.75
CA ALA A 407 -35.79 2.38 19.37
C ALA A 407 -34.79 1.77 18.37
N LEU A 408 -35.26 1.40 17.17
CA LEU A 408 -34.39 0.93 16.08
C LEU A 408 -33.39 2.00 15.65
N THR A 409 -33.81 3.28 15.60
CA THR A 409 -32.93 4.41 15.27
C THR A 409 -31.90 4.65 16.38
N ILE A 410 -32.28 4.55 17.65
CA ILE A 410 -31.38 4.66 18.80
C ILE A 410 -30.39 3.49 18.83
N GLN A 411 -30.82 2.28 18.47
CA GLN A 411 -29.97 1.09 18.41
C GLN A 411 -29.01 1.13 17.20
N SER A 412 -29.38 1.85 16.13
CA SER A 412 -28.55 2.03 14.93
C SER A 412 -27.75 3.35 14.92
N GLN A 413 -28.01 4.27 15.84
CA GLN A 413 -27.08 5.34 16.16
C GLN A 413 -25.85 4.73 16.85
N PRO A 414 -24.63 5.09 16.43
CA PRO A 414 -23.44 4.61 17.09
C PRO A 414 -23.47 5.04 18.55
N THR A 415 -23.04 4.15 19.44
CA THR A 415 -22.84 4.31 20.89
C THR A 415 -22.05 5.56 21.31
N GLU A 416 -21.56 6.36 20.35
CA GLU A 416 -20.76 7.58 20.51
C GLU A 416 -21.41 8.63 21.43
N GLN A 417 -22.74 8.74 21.54
CA GLN A 417 -23.35 9.70 22.50
C GLN A 417 -23.39 9.19 23.95
N LYS A 418 -23.54 7.88 24.16
CA LYS A 418 -23.40 7.28 25.50
C LYS A 418 -21.93 7.16 25.91
N GLU A 419 -21.04 6.89 24.95
CA GLU A 419 -19.59 6.89 25.13
C GLU A 419 -19.05 8.30 25.36
N GLN A 420 -19.60 9.38 24.78
CA GLN A 420 -19.15 10.74 25.11
C GLN A 420 -19.52 11.18 26.53
N GLU A 421 -20.69 10.81 27.05
CA GLU A 421 -21.04 11.09 28.45
C GLU A 421 -20.21 10.23 29.42
N THR A 422 -19.95 8.95 29.09
CA THR A 422 -19.07 8.09 29.92
C THR A 422 -17.58 8.46 29.78
N GLU A 423 -17.08 8.84 28.61
CA GLU A 423 -15.72 9.37 28.39
C GLU A 423 -15.53 10.72 29.09
N SER A 424 -16.57 11.54 29.26
CA SER A 424 -16.43 12.80 30.03
C SER A 424 -16.24 12.55 31.53
N MET A 425 -16.90 11.52 32.07
CA MET A 425 -16.69 11.06 33.44
C MET A 425 -15.34 10.34 33.60
N ASP A 426 -14.95 9.51 32.62
CA ASP A 426 -13.70 8.76 32.64
C ASP A 426 -12.48 9.66 32.42
N ASN A 427 -12.56 10.69 31.57
CA ASN A 427 -11.50 11.69 31.41
C ASN A 427 -11.25 12.48 32.68
N THR A 428 -12.27 12.68 33.53
CA THR A 428 -12.09 13.34 34.83
C THR A 428 -11.41 12.41 35.82
N ALA A 429 -11.77 11.13 35.83
CA ALA A 429 -11.11 10.11 36.66
C ALA A 429 -9.67 9.83 36.22
N VAL A 430 -9.42 9.79 34.90
CA VAL A 430 -8.10 9.63 34.29
C VAL A 430 -7.24 10.86 34.58
N LYS A 431 -7.74 12.09 34.48
CA LYS A 431 -7.00 13.28 34.92
C LYS A 431 -6.62 13.24 36.39
N GLN A 432 -7.53 12.80 37.26
CA GLN A 432 -7.24 12.65 38.68
C GLN A 432 -6.22 11.53 38.95
N LEU A 433 -6.22 10.47 38.15
CA LEU A 433 -5.23 9.39 38.20
C LEU A 433 -3.87 9.85 37.67
N GLU A 434 -3.83 10.62 36.59
CA GLU A 434 -2.61 11.24 36.04
C GLU A 434 -2.00 12.23 37.03
N GLU A 435 -2.80 13.08 37.67
CA GLU A 435 -2.34 13.99 38.73
C GLU A 435 -1.78 13.19 39.93
N LYS A 436 -2.46 12.11 40.35
CA LYS A 436 -1.93 11.21 41.39
C LYS A 436 -0.65 10.50 40.97
N PHE A 437 -0.54 10.12 39.70
CA PHE A 437 0.64 9.46 39.16
C PHE A 437 1.85 10.41 39.11
N VAL A 438 1.66 11.66 38.70
CA VAL A 438 2.69 12.71 38.75
C VAL A 438 3.15 12.95 40.19
N ILE A 439 2.22 13.04 41.14
CA ILE A 439 2.56 13.18 42.58
C ILE A 439 3.34 11.95 43.06
N TYR A 440 2.92 10.74 42.69
CA TYR A 440 3.63 9.52 43.06
C TYR A 440 5.04 9.49 42.48
N GLN A 441 5.20 9.87 41.22
CA GLN A 441 6.50 9.91 40.54
C GLN A 441 7.45 10.91 41.22
N GLN A 442 6.98 12.10 41.57
CA GLN A 442 7.72 13.09 42.36
C GLN A 442 8.14 12.54 43.73
N GLN A 443 7.24 11.84 44.43
CA GLN A 443 7.58 11.20 45.71
C GLN A 443 8.64 10.09 45.57
N THR A 444 8.63 9.34 44.46
CA THR A 444 9.67 8.34 44.19
C THR A 444 11.02 8.97 43.91
N GLU A 445 11.06 10.06 43.14
CA GLU A 445 12.30 10.81 42.88
C GLU A 445 12.86 11.45 44.16
N GLU A 446 12.00 12.01 45.02
CA GLU A 446 12.43 12.54 46.31
C GLU A 446 13.03 11.44 47.19
N LYS A 447 12.39 10.25 47.26
CA LYS A 447 12.93 9.10 48.00
C LYS A 447 14.23 8.58 47.41
N PHE A 448 14.35 8.58 46.08
CA PHE A 448 15.57 8.16 45.39
C PHE A 448 16.72 9.13 45.65
N ASN A 449 16.46 10.44 45.63
CA ASN A 449 17.45 11.45 45.96
C ASN A 449 17.88 11.40 47.42
N GLN A 450 16.95 11.12 48.35
CA GLN A 450 17.28 10.84 49.75
C GLN A 450 18.17 9.61 49.90
N LEU A 451 17.91 8.54 49.14
CA LEU A 451 18.72 7.33 49.12
C LEU A 451 20.13 7.58 48.57
N LEU A 452 20.24 8.39 47.50
CA LEU A 452 21.51 8.82 46.93
C LEU A 452 22.34 9.65 47.91
N GLN A 453 21.68 10.52 48.68
CA GLN A 453 22.34 11.33 49.71
C GLN A 453 22.85 10.47 50.88
N LEU A 454 22.13 9.38 51.21
CA LEU A 454 22.59 8.36 52.16
C LEU A 454 23.80 7.57 51.64
N LEU A 455 23.82 7.23 50.34
CA LEU A 455 24.91 6.50 49.69
C LEU A 455 26.18 7.33 49.47
N GLN A 456 26.09 8.66 49.47
CA GLN A 456 27.23 9.58 49.32
C GLN A 456 27.91 9.93 50.65
N SER A 457 27.49 9.33 51.76
CA SER A 457 28.22 9.41 53.04
C SER A 457 29.55 8.64 52.91
N PRO A 458 30.72 9.28 53.08
CA PRO A 458 31.99 8.65 52.78
C PRO A 458 32.37 7.61 53.85
N GLN A 459 32.32 6.33 53.49
CA GLN A 459 33.15 5.32 54.15
C GLN A 459 34.46 5.17 53.38
N THR A 460 35.52 5.67 54.02
CA THR A 460 36.93 5.38 53.70
C THR A 460 37.24 3.90 53.87
N THR A 461 37.78 3.25 52.83
CA THR A 461 39.02 2.43 52.90
C THR A 461 39.48 1.87 51.54
N GLU A 462 40.73 2.20 51.22
CA GLU A 462 41.84 1.35 50.73
C GLU A 462 41.78 0.54 49.40
N VAL A 463 42.51 1.12 48.43
CA VAL A 463 43.46 0.58 47.43
C VAL A 463 43.87 -0.90 47.57
N VAL A 464 43.73 -1.71 46.49
CA VAL A 464 44.72 -2.73 46.05
C VAL A 464 44.63 -2.94 44.51
N THR A 465 45.83 -3.11 43.93
CA THR A 465 46.32 -3.26 42.55
C THR A 465 45.86 -4.46 41.68
N THR A 466 45.94 -4.23 40.36
CA THR A 466 46.10 -5.09 39.14
C THR A 466 46.89 -6.42 39.28
N PRO A 467 46.79 -7.45 38.37
CA PRO A 467 46.92 -7.30 36.89
C PRO A 467 46.22 -8.31 35.92
N GLU A 468 46.06 -7.86 34.67
CA GLU A 468 46.43 -8.45 33.35
C GLU A 468 46.41 -9.98 33.10
N VAL A 469 45.61 -10.47 32.13
CA VAL A 469 45.92 -11.67 31.28
C VAL A 469 45.26 -11.58 29.89
N SER A 470 46.08 -11.83 28.87
CA SER A 470 45.86 -11.94 27.42
C SER A 470 45.12 -13.22 26.98
N THR A 471 44.49 -13.24 25.79
CA THR A 471 44.41 -14.42 24.87
C THR A 471 43.82 -13.98 23.52
N THR A 472 44.62 -13.86 22.45
CA THR A 472 44.97 -14.84 21.39
C THR A 472 43.94 -14.96 20.26
N SER A 473 44.40 -14.55 19.07
CA SER A 473 43.71 -14.59 17.77
C SER A 473 43.85 -15.95 17.08
N GLU A 474 42.84 -16.35 16.30
CA GLU A 474 42.88 -17.50 15.39
C GLU A 474 42.65 -17.05 13.94
N VAL A 475 43.57 -17.46 13.06
CA VAL A 475 43.74 -17.04 11.66
C VAL A 475 43.21 -18.12 10.72
N GLN A 476 42.44 -17.74 9.70
CA GLN A 476 42.08 -18.60 8.55
C GLN A 476 42.64 -18.04 7.22
N PRO A 477 42.87 -18.88 6.19
CA PRO A 477 43.83 -18.62 5.12
C PRO A 477 43.28 -17.83 3.91
N PRO A 478 44.14 -17.17 3.12
CA PRO A 478 43.71 -16.33 2.00
C PRO A 478 43.44 -17.14 0.72
N LYS A 479 42.36 -16.76 0.03
CA LYS A 479 42.01 -17.18 -1.34
C LYS A 479 42.76 -16.32 -2.38
N SER A 480 43.21 -17.00 -3.43
CA SER A 480 44.05 -16.54 -4.54
C SER A 480 43.58 -15.29 -5.30
N GLU A 481 44.48 -14.33 -5.49
CA GLU A 481 44.35 -13.18 -6.39
C GLU A 481 44.58 -13.55 -7.87
N ARG A 482 43.73 -13.03 -8.75
CA ARG A 482 43.81 -13.20 -10.21
C ARG A 482 44.45 -11.94 -10.81
N LYS A 483 45.64 -12.11 -11.41
CA LYS A 483 46.42 -11.05 -12.10
C LYS A 483 45.58 -10.30 -13.15
N GLN A 484 45.47 -8.98 -13.01
CA GLN A 484 44.97 -8.08 -14.05
C GLN A 484 46.16 -7.54 -14.88
N THR A 485 46.06 -7.63 -16.20
CA THR A 485 47.00 -7.01 -17.14
C THR A 485 46.67 -5.53 -17.37
N PRO A 486 47.68 -4.65 -17.59
CA PRO A 486 47.48 -3.22 -17.75
C PRO A 486 46.70 -2.85 -19.02
N LYS A 487 45.69 -1.98 -18.89
CA LYS A 487 44.91 -1.43 -20.01
C LYS A 487 45.75 -0.43 -20.83
N PRO A 488 45.64 -0.44 -22.17
CA PRO A 488 46.27 0.57 -23.04
C PRO A 488 45.65 1.98 -22.84
N PRO A 489 46.37 3.06 -23.22
CA PRO A 489 45.91 4.43 -23.05
C PRO A 489 44.58 4.68 -23.81
N SER A 490 43.68 5.42 -23.16
CA SER A 490 42.35 5.75 -23.67
C SER A 490 42.45 6.62 -24.93
N ARG A 491 41.98 6.10 -26.07
CA ARG A 491 41.74 6.90 -27.28
C ARG A 491 40.72 8.01 -26.94
N ASP A 492 40.98 9.24 -27.40
CA ASP A 492 40.00 10.33 -27.31
C ASP A 492 38.89 10.07 -28.34
N TRP A 493 37.69 9.76 -27.85
CA TRP A 493 36.54 9.45 -28.69
C TRP A 493 35.80 10.70 -29.15
N ALA A 494 36.00 11.85 -28.48
CA ALA A 494 35.30 13.09 -28.81
C ALA A 494 35.76 13.67 -30.15
N SER A 495 37.00 13.40 -30.56
CA SER A 495 37.58 13.85 -31.84
C SER A 495 37.29 12.92 -33.03
N VAL A 496 36.68 11.75 -32.80
CA VAL A 496 36.35 10.79 -33.88
C VAL A 496 35.16 11.32 -34.71
N SER A 497 35.24 11.17 -36.04
CA SER A 497 34.15 11.60 -36.94
C SER A 497 32.89 10.76 -36.76
N LYS A 498 31.72 11.33 -37.09
CA LYS A 498 30.45 10.60 -37.10
C LYS A 498 30.54 9.30 -37.91
N ASP A 499 31.07 9.39 -39.12
CA ASP A 499 31.17 8.26 -40.07
C ASP A 499 31.98 7.11 -39.49
N GLU A 500 33.13 7.41 -38.86
CA GLU A 500 33.94 6.39 -38.19
C GLU A 500 33.20 5.82 -36.97
N LEU A 501 32.62 6.68 -36.14
CA LEU A 501 32.00 6.27 -34.88
C LEU A 501 30.76 5.38 -35.08
N PHE A 502 29.90 5.73 -36.03
CA PHE A 502 28.64 5.04 -36.34
C PHE A 502 28.77 3.99 -37.44
N GLY A 503 29.89 3.94 -38.16
CA GLY A 503 30.09 2.98 -39.26
C GLY A 503 29.28 3.35 -40.49
N GLU A 504 29.43 4.59 -40.95
CA GLU A 504 28.82 5.10 -42.18
C GLU A 504 29.89 5.34 -43.26
N GLY A 505 29.44 5.43 -44.52
CA GLY A 505 30.32 5.70 -45.66
C GLY A 505 31.37 4.61 -45.89
N GLU A 506 32.65 4.98 -45.81
CA GLU A 506 33.78 4.06 -46.01
C GLU A 506 33.94 3.06 -44.85
N TYR A 507 33.38 3.38 -43.67
CA TYR A 507 33.44 2.52 -42.48
C TYR A 507 32.24 1.56 -42.49
N LYS A 508 32.47 0.28 -42.77
CA LYS A 508 31.38 -0.72 -42.91
C LYS A 508 30.75 -1.17 -41.58
N SER A 509 31.19 -0.65 -40.44
CA SER A 509 30.70 -1.06 -39.11
C SER A 509 31.08 -0.03 -38.02
N PRO A 510 30.23 0.17 -36.98
CA PRO A 510 30.54 1.08 -35.88
C PRO A 510 31.80 0.64 -35.11
N VAL A 511 32.59 1.61 -34.64
CA VAL A 511 33.77 1.31 -33.84
C VAL A 511 33.37 0.68 -32.50
N LYS A 512 34.07 -0.42 -32.17
CA LYS A 512 33.85 -1.19 -30.94
C LYS A 512 34.76 -0.66 -29.84
N GLY A 513 34.18 -0.37 -28.68
CA GLY A 513 34.89 0.09 -27.49
C GLY A 513 33.91 0.70 -26.49
N THR A 514 34.23 0.65 -25.19
CA THR A 514 33.37 1.25 -24.16
C THR A 514 33.27 2.76 -24.35
N GLY A 515 34.39 3.46 -24.56
CA GLY A 515 34.38 4.90 -24.83
C GLY A 515 33.71 5.29 -26.15
N ALA A 516 33.84 4.48 -27.21
CA ALA A 516 33.11 4.68 -28.46
C ALA A 516 31.59 4.49 -28.29
N THR A 517 31.18 3.58 -27.41
CA THR A 517 29.76 3.35 -27.10
C THR A 517 29.18 4.50 -26.32
N GLU A 518 29.91 4.96 -25.31
CA GLU A 518 29.54 6.12 -24.48
C GLU A 518 29.39 7.39 -25.33
N GLU A 519 30.34 7.63 -26.24
CA GLU A 519 30.30 8.79 -27.13
C GLU A 519 29.12 8.76 -28.12
N ARG A 520 28.74 7.59 -28.65
CA ARG A 520 27.53 7.46 -29.48
C ARG A 520 26.27 7.80 -28.71
N VAL A 521 26.19 7.36 -27.46
CA VAL A 521 25.04 7.67 -26.59
C VAL A 521 24.98 9.17 -26.29
N ARG A 522 26.12 9.79 -25.97
CA ARG A 522 26.23 11.24 -25.75
C ARG A 522 25.75 12.03 -26.96
N ARG A 523 26.27 11.74 -28.16
CA ARG A 523 25.89 12.47 -29.40
C ARG A 523 24.43 12.24 -29.79
N ALA A 524 23.87 11.06 -29.54
CA ALA A 524 22.46 10.80 -29.78
C ALA A 524 21.55 11.62 -28.84
N ILE A 525 21.92 11.78 -27.57
CA ILE A 525 21.19 12.64 -26.63
C ILE A 525 21.28 14.10 -27.07
N GLU A 526 22.46 14.59 -27.43
CA GLU A 526 22.65 15.97 -27.91
C GLU A 526 21.84 16.26 -29.18
N ALA A 527 21.75 15.29 -30.10
CA ALA A 527 20.91 15.41 -31.29
C ALA A 527 19.42 15.55 -30.93
N ILE A 528 18.90 14.76 -29.98
CA ILE A 528 17.52 14.91 -29.49
C ILE A 528 17.33 16.28 -28.85
N MET A 529 18.31 16.75 -28.06
CA MET A 529 18.23 18.06 -27.43
C MET A 529 18.17 19.18 -28.47
N ALA A 530 19.07 19.14 -29.46
CA ALA A 530 19.11 20.09 -30.56
C ALA A 530 17.84 20.06 -31.43
N TRP A 531 17.21 18.91 -31.61
CA TRP A 531 15.92 18.80 -32.29
C TRP A 531 14.80 19.48 -31.48
N ASN A 532 14.68 19.15 -30.20
CA ASN A 532 13.61 19.70 -29.35
C ASN A 532 13.74 21.21 -29.17
N ASP A 533 14.96 21.74 -29.12
CA ASP A 533 15.26 23.16 -28.99
C ASP A 533 14.83 24.00 -30.21
N GLN A 534 14.54 23.39 -31.35
CA GLN A 534 13.99 24.08 -32.53
C GLN A 534 12.51 24.46 -32.36
N PHE A 535 11.82 23.91 -31.36
CA PHE A 535 10.40 24.13 -31.13
C PHE A 535 10.17 24.85 -29.78
N PRO A 536 9.38 25.95 -29.74
CA PRO A 536 9.04 26.63 -28.50
C PRO A 536 8.42 25.68 -27.46
N ALA A 537 8.69 25.88 -26.17
CA ALA A 537 8.29 24.96 -25.09
C ALA A 537 6.80 24.57 -25.12
N GLU A 538 5.91 25.52 -25.41
CA GLU A 538 4.45 25.35 -25.35
C GLU A 538 3.79 24.90 -26.67
N SER A 539 4.55 24.82 -27.78
CA SER A 539 4.02 24.48 -29.11
C SER A 539 4.65 23.20 -29.67
N ASN A 540 3.92 22.52 -30.55
CA ASN A 540 4.42 21.33 -31.29
C ASN A 540 4.97 20.22 -30.38
N GLN A 541 4.33 19.96 -29.24
CA GLN A 541 4.71 18.86 -28.35
C GLN A 541 4.75 17.52 -29.09
N GLU A 542 3.85 17.31 -30.05
CA GLU A 542 3.80 16.11 -30.90
C GLU A 542 5.02 15.94 -31.82
N ARG A 543 5.84 16.96 -32.02
CA ARG A 543 7.08 16.88 -32.81
C ARG A 543 8.33 16.64 -31.95
N LYS A 544 8.24 16.77 -30.64
CA LYS A 544 9.38 16.63 -29.74
C LYS A 544 9.59 15.18 -29.34
N TRP A 545 10.83 14.83 -29.02
CA TRP A 545 11.20 13.48 -28.59
C TRP A 545 11.59 13.50 -27.12
N SER A 546 10.98 12.63 -26.31
CA SER A 546 11.47 12.37 -24.95
C SER A 546 12.80 11.65 -25.00
N ILE A 547 13.76 12.13 -24.20
CA ILE A 547 15.03 11.44 -24.00
C ILE A 547 14.75 10.26 -23.06
N ASN A 548 14.64 9.06 -23.63
CA ASN A 548 14.47 7.81 -22.90
C ASN A 548 15.34 6.70 -23.52
N ILE A 549 15.47 5.58 -22.80
CA ILE A 549 16.34 4.46 -23.20
C ILE A 549 16.07 3.98 -24.63
N ARG A 550 14.80 3.92 -25.05
CA ARG A 550 14.42 3.42 -26.37
C ARG A 550 14.84 4.40 -27.48
N ALA A 551 14.52 5.69 -27.32
CA ALA A 551 14.83 6.72 -28.30
C ALA A 551 16.33 6.82 -28.55
N VAL A 552 17.10 6.86 -27.46
CA VAL A 552 18.56 6.99 -27.51
C VAL A 552 19.20 5.73 -28.09
N ARG A 553 18.70 4.54 -27.75
CA ARG A 553 19.19 3.28 -28.34
C ARG A 553 18.96 3.23 -29.85
N ASP A 554 17.76 3.61 -30.28
CA ASP A 554 17.34 3.53 -31.68
C ASP A 554 18.18 4.47 -32.57
N LEU A 555 18.59 5.61 -32.02
CA LEU A 555 19.54 6.56 -32.63
C LEU A 555 21.01 6.10 -32.52
N ALA A 556 21.47 5.69 -31.34
CA ALA A 556 22.87 5.39 -31.07
C ALA A 556 23.32 4.02 -31.63
N GLY A 557 22.38 3.10 -31.89
CA GLY A 557 22.70 1.75 -32.37
C GLY A 557 23.47 0.90 -31.34
N VAL A 558 23.23 1.12 -30.05
CA VAL A 558 23.91 0.43 -28.94
C VAL A 558 22.96 -0.47 -28.16
N ASN A 559 23.47 -1.27 -27.22
CA ASN A 559 22.64 -2.09 -26.32
C ASN A 559 21.91 -1.19 -25.30
N ASN A 560 20.66 -1.55 -24.95
CA ASN A 560 19.87 -0.98 -23.84
C ASN A 560 20.71 -0.74 -22.57
N GLN A 561 21.58 -1.69 -22.19
CA GLN A 561 22.35 -1.58 -20.94
C GLN A 561 23.32 -0.39 -20.98
N ALA A 562 24.02 -0.18 -22.10
CA ALA A 562 24.95 0.95 -22.22
C ALA A 562 24.24 2.30 -22.19
N VAL A 563 23.05 2.39 -22.82
CA VAL A 563 22.20 3.59 -22.74
C VAL A 563 21.73 3.83 -21.31
N LYS A 564 21.31 2.76 -20.63
CA LYS A 564 20.85 2.83 -19.25
C LYS A 564 21.97 3.31 -18.33
N ASP A 565 23.16 2.72 -18.44
CA ASP A 565 24.33 3.10 -17.64
C ASP A 565 24.69 4.58 -17.86
N PHE A 566 24.62 5.08 -19.11
CA PHE A 566 24.86 6.49 -19.41
C PHE A 566 23.79 7.42 -18.85
N ILE A 567 22.51 7.07 -18.98
CA ILE A 567 21.40 7.89 -18.45
C ILE A 567 21.44 7.89 -16.92
N GLU A 568 21.78 6.77 -16.28
CA GLU A 568 21.89 6.68 -14.81
C GLU A 568 23.09 7.45 -14.26
N THR A 569 24.16 7.60 -15.05
CA THR A 569 25.31 8.46 -14.70
C THR A 569 25.07 9.95 -14.99
N HIS A 570 24.09 10.28 -15.84
CA HIS A 570 23.75 11.66 -16.22
C HIS A 570 22.24 11.98 -16.04
N PRO A 571 21.64 11.74 -14.86
CA PRO A 571 20.20 11.83 -14.67
C PRO A 571 19.66 13.26 -14.86
N LEU A 572 20.42 14.27 -14.43
CA LEU A 572 20.03 15.68 -14.52
C LEU A 572 19.93 16.17 -15.97
N LEU A 573 20.87 15.76 -16.82
CA LEU A 573 20.87 16.13 -18.25
C LEU A 573 19.55 15.72 -18.92
N VAL A 574 19.08 14.51 -18.61
CA VAL A 574 17.85 13.94 -19.18
C VAL A 574 16.60 14.51 -18.52
N SER A 575 16.58 14.63 -17.19
CA SER A 575 15.41 15.16 -16.48
C SER A 575 15.17 16.62 -16.81
N ASP A 576 16.21 17.45 -16.76
CA ASP A 576 16.09 18.90 -16.94
C ASP A 576 15.63 19.23 -18.35
N HIS A 577 16.13 18.49 -19.36
CA HIS A 577 15.69 18.69 -20.74
C HIS A 577 14.24 18.25 -20.97
N ASN A 578 13.83 17.08 -20.47
CA ASN A 578 12.45 16.64 -20.59
C ASN A 578 11.49 17.61 -19.85
N ILE A 579 11.89 18.13 -18.67
CA ILE A 579 11.13 19.14 -17.91
C ILE A 579 11.06 20.46 -18.68
N LYS A 580 12.18 20.96 -19.22
CA LYS A 580 12.26 22.20 -20.02
C LYS A 580 11.23 22.24 -21.16
N HIS A 581 10.95 21.09 -21.78
CA HIS A 581 10.01 20.99 -22.89
C HIS A 581 8.62 20.44 -22.50
N GLY A 582 8.35 20.20 -21.21
CA GLY A 582 7.06 19.67 -20.74
C GLY A 582 6.76 18.25 -21.23
N ILE A 583 7.79 17.42 -21.39
CA ILE A 583 7.72 16.09 -21.98
C ILE A 583 7.71 15.01 -20.88
N ASP A 584 6.68 14.16 -20.85
CA ASP A 584 6.66 12.97 -19.99
C ASP A 584 7.56 11.84 -20.55
N SER A 585 8.61 11.49 -19.81
CA SER A 585 9.64 10.54 -20.24
C SER A 585 9.13 9.12 -20.51
N GLN A 586 7.99 8.71 -19.95
CA GLN A 586 7.52 7.32 -20.05
C GLN A 586 6.67 7.01 -21.29
N TYR A 587 5.88 7.97 -21.77
CA TYR A 587 4.87 7.69 -22.81
C TYR A 587 4.86 8.67 -23.98
N HIS A 588 5.60 9.76 -23.91
CA HIS A 588 5.53 10.81 -24.92
C HIS A 588 5.88 10.30 -26.32
N ASN A 589 6.89 9.42 -26.46
CA ASN A 589 7.29 8.95 -27.80
C ASN A 589 6.26 8.03 -28.48
N ARG A 590 5.15 7.68 -27.82
CA ARG A 590 4.07 6.86 -28.41
C ARG A 590 3.08 7.67 -29.26
N CYS A 591 3.11 9.00 -29.18
CA CYS A 591 2.28 9.85 -30.04
C CYS A 591 2.80 9.91 -31.48
N HIS A 592 4.10 9.68 -31.69
CA HIS A 592 4.73 9.62 -33.01
C HIS A 592 4.22 8.41 -33.79
N LYS A 593 3.28 8.66 -34.71
CA LYS A 593 2.72 7.68 -35.63
C LYS A 593 2.64 8.30 -37.02
N ALA A 594 3.24 7.62 -37.99
CA ALA A 594 3.02 7.90 -39.41
C ALA A 594 2.73 6.57 -40.11
N GLU A 595 1.87 6.61 -41.12
CA GLU A 595 1.47 5.42 -41.86
C GLU A 595 2.71 4.73 -42.47
N GLY A 596 2.91 3.46 -42.13
CA GLY A 596 4.04 2.67 -42.60
C GLY A 596 5.41 2.96 -41.96
N LYS A 597 5.50 3.85 -40.97
CA LYS A 597 6.77 4.16 -40.27
C LYS A 597 6.68 3.86 -38.78
N THR A 598 7.70 3.20 -38.25
CA THR A 598 7.85 2.99 -36.80
C THR A 598 8.40 4.26 -36.13
N SER A 599 8.29 4.36 -34.81
CA SER A 599 8.95 5.44 -34.06
C SER A 599 10.48 5.43 -34.20
N THR A 600 11.07 4.27 -34.49
CA THR A 600 12.49 4.11 -34.81
C THR A 600 12.83 4.74 -36.17
N ASP A 601 11.94 4.63 -37.16
CA ASP A 601 12.15 5.23 -38.48
C ASP A 601 12.01 6.76 -38.40
N LEU A 602 10.98 7.22 -37.69
CA LEU A 602 10.70 8.65 -37.51
C LEU A 602 11.83 9.36 -36.76
N ILE A 603 12.32 8.81 -35.65
CA ILE A 603 13.42 9.44 -34.91
C ILE A 603 14.71 9.46 -35.73
N ARG A 604 14.94 8.44 -36.57
CA ARG A 604 16.10 8.42 -37.46
C ARG A 604 15.99 9.43 -38.59
N GLU A 605 14.81 9.65 -39.13
CA GLU A 605 14.59 10.66 -40.17
C GLU A 605 14.73 12.08 -39.60
N ASP A 606 14.13 12.34 -38.44
CA ASP A 606 14.07 13.67 -37.84
C ASP A 606 15.39 14.06 -37.14
N VAL A 607 15.95 13.17 -36.32
CA VAL A 607 16.97 13.52 -35.33
C VAL A 607 18.38 13.07 -35.74
N TYR A 608 18.52 11.94 -36.44
CA TYR A 608 19.83 11.41 -36.82
C TYR A 608 20.71 12.36 -37.66
N PRO A 609 20.15 13.22 -38.56
CA PRO A 609 20.94 14.21 -39.28
C PRO A 609 21.67 15.21 -38.36
N LEU A 610 21.19 15.39 -37.12
CA LEU A 610 21.76 16.33 -36.14
C LEU A 610 22.91 15.75 -35.32
N ILE A 611 23.19 14.45 -35.42
CA ILE A 611 24.37 13.83 -34.80
C ILE A 611 25.61 14.38 -35.50
N LYS A 612 26.52 15.01 -34.73
CA LYS A 612 27.78 15.61 -35.19
C LYS A 612 28.95 14.62 -35.20
#